data_AF-A0A924XUA4-F1
#
_entry.id   AF-A0A924XUA4-F1
#
_cell.length_a   1.000
_cell.length_b   1.000
_cell.length_c   1.000
_cell.angle_alpha   90.00
_cell.angle_beta   90.00
_cell.angle_gamma   90.00
#
_symmetry.space_group_name_H-M   'P 1'
#
loop_
_entity.id
_entity.type
_entity.pdbx_description
1 polymer ?
#
loop_
_entity_poly.entity_id
_entity_poly.type
_entity_poly.pdbx_seq_one_letter_code
_entity_poly.pdbx_strand_id
1 'polypeptide(L)'
;MARLIPVLVLLTAWEALARLIGNRLFPPASTVMAALAREAASGQLAVNLGATLVRVASAFTVAMVLGTVLGMTMGRFRRVDRALDSLV
;
A
#
# COMPACT_ATOMS: atom_id res chain seq x y z
N MET A 1 26.36 11.61 -4.51
CA MET A 1 25.70 12.84 -4.03
C MET A 1 24.69 13.45 -5.02
N ALA A 2 24.95 13.49 -6.33
CA ALA A 2 24.05 14.12 -7.33
C ALA A 2 22.60 13.58 -7.39
N ARG A 3 22.34 12.35 -6.91
CA ARG A 3 21.00 11.73 -6.95
C ARG A 3 19.99 12.32 -5.96
N LEU A 4 20.44 13.04 -4.93
CA LEU A 4 19.55 13.65 -3.93
C LEU A 4 19.13 15.08 -4.30
N ILE A 5 19.82 15.69 -5.27
CA ILE A 5 19.54 17.06 -5.72
C ILE A 5 18.09 17.21 -6.21
N PRO A 6 17.54 16.30 -7.05
CA PRO A 6 16.16 16.43 -7.50
C PRO A 6 15.16 16.35 -6.35
N VAL A 7 15.42 15.49 -5.35
CA VAL A 7 14.56 15.34 -4.18
C VAL A 7 14.56 16.62 -3.33
N LEU A 8 15.74 17.19 -3.10
CA LEU A 8 15.85 18.44 -2.35
C LEU A 8 15.17 19.60 -3.08
N VAL A 9 15.37 19.72 -4.39
CA VAL A 9 14.70 20.74 -5.22
C VAL A 9 13.19 20.57 -5.20
N LEU A 10 12.70 19.33 -5.29
CA LEU A 10 11.28 19.03 -5.22
C LEU A 10 10.69 19.43 -3.86
N LEU A 11 11.36 19.08 -2.76
CA LEU A 11 10.89 19.39 -1.41
C LEU A 11 10.87 20.89 -1.13
N THR A 12 11.89 21.63 -1.57
CA THR A 12 11.93 23.08 -1.38
C THR A 12 10.91 23.80 -2.26
N ALA A 13 10.75 23.37 -3.52
CA ALA A 13 9.73 23.91 -4.43
C ALA A 13 8.31 23.64 -3.90
N TRP A 14 8.04 22.42 -3.42
CA TRP A 14 6.78 22.06 -2.78
C TRP A 14 6.53 22.92 -1.54
N GLU A 15 7.49 22.99 -0.61
CA GLU A 15 7.35 23.79 0.61
C GLU A 15 7.05 25.26 0.29
N ALA A 16 7.77 25.86 -0.65
CA ALA A 16 7.57 27.24 -1.06
C ALA A 16 6.19 27.45 -1.70
N LEU A 17 5.79 26.56 -2.62
CA LEU A 17 4.52 26.66 -3.31
C LEU A 17 3.33 26.44 -2.36
N ALA A 18 3.44 25.48 -1.44
CA ALA A 18 2.41 25.22 -0.45
C ALA A 18 2.19 26.40 0.50
N ARG A 19 3.29 27.03 0.96
CA ARG A 19 3.21 28.25 1.79
C ARG A 19 2.63 29.44 1.02
N LEU A 20 2.96 29.57 -0.28
CA LEU A 20 2.44 30.65 -1.12
C LEU A 20 0.94 30.47 -1.41
N ILE A 21 0.49 29.25 -1.70
CA ILE A 21 -0.92 28.95 -1.97
C ILE A 21 -1.76 29.07 -0.68
N GLY A 22 -1.21 28.68 0.48
CA GLY A 22 -1.89 28.80 1.78
C GLY A 22 -3.15 27.94 1.92
N ASN A 23 -3.35 26.95 1.04
CA ASN A 23 -4.53 26.10 1.04
C ASN A 23 -4.38 24.91 2.01
N ARG A 24 -5.42 24.63 2.79
CA ARG A 24 -5.46 23.48 3.72
C ARG A 24 -5.33 22.13 3.03
N LEU A 25 -5.79 22.02 1.78
CA LEU A 25 -5.68 20.78 0.99
C LEU A 25 -4.26 20.55 0.45
N PHE A 26 -3.38 21.55 0.49
CA PHE A 26 -2.00 21.45 0.05
C PHE A 26 -1.03 21.94 1.13
N PRO A 27 -0.91 21.21 2.25
CA PRO A 27 -0.07 21.62 3.35
C PRO A 27 1.42 21.59 2.96
N PRO A 28 2.25 22.43 3.61
CA PRO A 28 3.70 22.39 3.42
C PRO A 28 4.29 21.03 3.79
N ALA A 29 5.33 20.60 3.07
CA ALA A 29 6.04 19.35 3.30
C ALA A 29 6.51 19.22 4.76
N SER A 30 6.94 20.32 5.39
CA SER A 30 7.30 20.36 6.81
C SER A 30 6.16 19.94 7.75
N THR A 31 4.92 20.32 7.44
CA THR A 31 3.72 19.96 8.22
C THR A 31 3.42 18.47 8.08
N VAL A 32 3.56 17.93 6.87
CA VAL A 32 3.40 16.49 6.60
C VAL A 32 4.47 15.69 7.37
N MET A 33 5.73 16.10 7.32
CA MET A 33 6.81 15.45 8.06
C MET A 33 6.58 15.48 9.57
N ALA A 34 6.12 16.61 10.12
CA ALA A 34 5.78 16.70 11.54
C ALA A 34 4.61 15.78 11.92
N ALA A 35 3.59 15.68 11.06
CA ALA A 35 2.47 14.75 11.27
C ALA A 35 2.95 13.29 11.26
N LEU A 36 3.78 12.91 10.27
CA LEU A 36 4.39 11.59 10.20
C LEU A 36 5.22 11.28 11.44
N ALA A 37 6.04 12.22 11.91
CA ALA A 37 6.85 12.03 13.11
C ALA A 37 5.99 11.84 14.37
N ARG A 38 4.89 12.61 14.52
CA ARG A 38 3.94 12.45 15.63
C ARG A 38 3.26 11.09 15.60
N GLU A 39 2.73 10.69 14.45
CA GLU A 39 2.06 9.40 14.26
C GLU A 39 3.01 8.20 14.40
N ALA A 40 4.26 8.37 13.99
CA ALA A 40 5.30 7.38 14.21
C ALA A 40 5.68 7.26 15.69
N ALA A 41 5.83 8.38 16.40
CA ALA A 41 6.15 8.40 17.82
C ALA A 41 4.99 7.88 18.70
N SER A 42 3.74 8.14 18.30
CA SER A 42 2.55 7.61 18.99
C SER A 42 2.33 6.11 18.74
N GLY A 43 3.03 5.52 17.76
CA GLY A 43 2.84 4.14 17.32
C GLY A 43 1.56 3.88 16.52
N GLN A 44 0.67 4.88 16.41
CA GLN A 44 -0.59 4.74 15.67
C GLN A 44 -0.36 4.50 14.18
N LEU A 45 0.70 5.09 13.59
CA LEU A 45 1.10 4.81 12.21
C LEU A 45 1.32 3.30 12.02
N ALA A 46 2.12 2.69 12.90
CA ALA A 46 2.46 1.27 12.82
C ALA A 46 1.25 0.37 13.07
N VAL A 47 0.36 0.73 14.00
CA VAL A 47 -0.88 -0.02 14.27
C VAL A 47 -1.81 0.00 13.05
N ASN A 48 -2.07 1.19 12.48
CA ASN A 48 -2.96 1.33 11.34
C ASN A 48 -2.40 0.64 10.10
N LEU A 49 -1.12 0.85 9.80
CA LEU A 49 -0.45 0.16 8.68
C LEU A 49 -0.45 -1.35 8.91
N GLY A 50 -0.08 -1.78 10.12
CA GLY A 50 -0.05 -3.19 10.51
C GLY A 50 -1.41 -3.87 10.36
N ALA A 51 -2.49 -3.22 10.78
CA ALA A 51 -3.84 -3.74 10.62
C ALA A 51 -4.20 -3.96 9.13
N THR A 52 -3.84 -3.00 8.26
CA THR A 52 -4.07 -3.17 6.82
C THR A 52 -3.22 -4.29 6.23
N LEU A 53 -1.96 -4.42 6.64
CA LEU A 53 -1.05 -5.46 6.17
C LEU A 53 -1.49 -6.85 6.62
N VAL A 54 -1.88 -7.01 7.89
CA VAL A 54 -2.40 -8.28 8.43
C VAL A 54 -3.67 -8.69 7.68
N ARG A 55 -4.57 -7.74 7.41
CA ARG A 55 -5.78 -8.00 6.62
C ARG A 55 -5.47 -8.47 5.20
N VAL A 56 -4.52 -7.82 4.52
CA VAL A 56 -4.13 -8.21 3.15
C VAL A 56 -3.42 -9.57 3.17
N ALA A 57 -2.51 -9.79 4.12
CA ALA A 57 -1.79 -11.05 4.26
C ALA A 57 -2.74 -12.21 4.55
N SER A 58 -3.75 -12.02 5.41
CA SER A 58 -4.73 -13.06 5.73
C SER A 58 -5.60 -13.41 4.52
N ALA A 59 -6.16 -12.40 3.83
CA ALA A 59 -6.96 -12.60 2.63
C ALA A 59 -6.15 -13.30 1.52
N PHE A 60 -4.92 -12.85 1.30
CA PHE A 60 -4.01 -13.45 0.31
C PHE A 60 -3.68 -14.90 0.66
N THR A 61 -3.38 -15.19 1.92
CA THR A 61 -3.07 -16.56 2.38
C THR A 61 -4.26 -17.50 2.16
N VAL A 62 -5.47 -17.06 2.53
CA VAL A 62 -6.70 -17.85 2.32
C VAL A 62 -6.93 -18.09 0.82
N ALA A 63 -6.81 -17.05 -0.01
CA ALA A 63 -6.96 -17.17 -1.45
C ALA A 63 -5.90 -18.12 -2.07
N MET A 64 -4.65 -18.04 -1.63
CA MET A 64 -3.57 -18.91 -2.09
C MET A 64 -3.82 -20.37 -1.74
N VAL A 65 -4.24 -20.66 -0.51
CA VAL A 65 -4.56 -22.03 -0.09
C VAL A 65 -5.72 -22.59 -0.92
N LEU A 66 -6.81 -21.83 -1.03
CA LEU A 66 -7.99 -22.26 -1.80
C LEU A 66 -7.67 -22.41 -3.28
N GLY A 67 -6.99 -21.43 -3.88
CA GLY A 67 -6.57 -21.47 -5.28
C GLY A 67 -5.61 -22.62 -5.57
N THR A 68 -4.69 -22.94 -4.65
CA THR A 68 -3.77 -24.07 -4.80
C THR A 68 -4.53 -25.41 -4.75
N VAL A 69 -5.44 -25.58 -3.80
CA VAL A 69 -6.27 -26.80 -3.70
C VAL A 69 -7.14 -26.96 -4.95
N LEU A 70 -7.76 -25.88 -5.41
CA LEU A 70 -8.56 -25.90 -6.63
C LEU A 70 -7.70 -26.22 -7.86
N GLY A 71 -6.56 -25.57 -8.03
CA GLY A 71 -5.64 -25.85 -9.14
C GLY A 71 -5.13 -27.30 -9.15
N MET A 72 -4.77 -27.84 -7.97
CA MET A 72 -4.37 -29.25 -7.85
C MET A 72 -5.51 -30.22 -8.20
N THR A 73 -6.75 -29.93 -7.78
CA THR A 73 -7.90 -30.79 -8.08
C THR A 73 -8.29 -30.74 -9.56
N MET A 74 -8.19 -29.60 -10.23
CA MET A 74 -8.32 -29.49 -11.70
C MET A 74 -7.31 -30.39 -12.41
N GLY A 75 -6.03 -30.32 -12.02
CA GLY A 75 -4.97 -31.15 -12.61
C GLY A 75 -5.16 -32.66 -12.43
N ARG A 76 -5.88 -33.08 -11.37
CA ARG A 76 -6.15 -34.50 -11.10
C ARG A 76 -7.48 -35.00 -11.67
N PHE A 77 -8.50 -34.15 -11.78
CA PHE A 77 -9.87 -34.56 -12.13
C PHE A 77 -10.42 -33.79 -13.34
N ARG A 78 -10.47 -34.46 -14.50
CA ARG A 78 -11.06 -33.97 -15.77
C ARG A 78 -12.51 -33.46 -15.70
N ARG A 79 -13.27 -33.81 -14.65
CA ARG A 79 -14.64 -33.31 -14.43
C ARG A 79 -14.65 -31.94 -13.74
N VAL A 80 -13.74 -31.72 -12.79
CA VAL A 80 -13.59 -30.47 -12.04
C VAL A 80 -12.99 -29.40 -12.95
N ASP A 81 -11.98 -29.80 -13.72
CA ASP A 81 -11.35 -28.99 -14.77
C ASP A 81 -12.41 -28.40 -15.73
N ARG A 82 -13.19 -29.25 -16.41
CA ARG A 82 -14.25 -28.80 -17.33
C ARG A 82 -15.35 -27.95 -16.71
N ALA A 83 -15.72 -28.20 -15.45
CA ALA A 83 -16.76 -27.42 -14.78
C ALA A 83 -16.28 -25.99 -14.47
N LEU A 84 -15.02 -25.85 -14.05
CA LEU A 84 -14.43 -24.56 -13.72
C LEU A 84 -13.92 -23.80 -14.95
N ASP A 85 -13.47 -24.49 -16.00
CA ASP A 85 -13.13 -23.88 -17.29
C ASP A 85 -14.33 -23.15 -17.92
N SER A 86 -15.56 -23.60 -17.64
CA SER A 86 -16.77 -22.91 -18.11
C SER A 86 -17.14 -21.64 -17.32
N LEU A 87 -16.50 -21.41 -16.18
CA LEU A 87 -16.78 -20.28 -15.29
C LEU A 87 -15.87 -19.06 -15.53
N VAL A 88 -14.79 -19.22 -16.30
CA VAL A 88 -13.86 -18.16 -16.72
C VAL A 88 -14.23 -17.69 -18.13
#